data_AF-A0A7Y2MRJ1-F1
#
_entry.id   AF-A0A7Y2MRJ1-F1
#
_cell.length_a   1.000
_cell.length_b   1.000
_cell.length_c   1.000
_cell.angle_alpha   90.00
_cell.angle_beta   90.00
_cell.angle_gamma   90.00
#
_symmetry.space_group_name_H-M   'P 1'
#
loop_
_entity.id
_entity.type
_entity.pdbx_description
1 polymer ?
#
loop_
_entity_poly.entity_id
_entity_poly.type
_entity_poly.pdbx_seq_one_letter_code
_entity_poly.pdbx_strand_id
1 'polypeptide(L)'
;MNRKVKHTLVISIWILLLTSLSIFEVDAQLSDLIAQANEQFSPIETDKEIINQEVVVDQEQPYNVELIRTTEKIKDGKQKVERYLFNIALLNENKVAIKSSKNKMLLKMETKGGKYIQRFEDEKSKGYTNVLEIQYVDIDDARSAKSTWEALIPVAKTDWTQAINLPKSLGDLKTWLRPYVGDVDMGKQVASQSLTESTIYDDYVNYEVSNLKGKEKREIYRFSLADIDNESLRVGPSGSTIKMDLKTEGNKKLILKEDEDGTTFQNNLTIYFADAGSALEMSKGMEVVTAMAQLTADERIKSYETCEDCLGGFSEVINQYQGRKINTGLEGDCKSVLTLDKGGNDESYEFRWADLDAKRVKQDFGTNEMKLTLETIGKRKFITKKAEGEIKGYQNKIEFYFNNLETFRKSGIQVKSIIESCDVDIMAESVTWMDELFSAGSINKMDQSISNEEECSVIYTSGDAEGDKSYSYEFNLYDLDSKRINMKISKSKLQLEVNTNNKEKIITKTNQDGKLEYTNKVILDFDNLDNLRKAELSFVQLIGGCSEG
;
A
#
# COMPACT_ATOMS: atom_id res chain seq x y z
N MET A 1 10.50 61.50 -55.06
CA MET A 1 9.39 61.96 -55.94
C MET A 1 8.42 60.80 -56.12
N ASN A 2 7.14 61.02 -55.77
CA ASN A 2 5.87 60.48 -56.32
C ASN A 2 5.87 59.05 -56.92
N ARG A 3 4.89 58.18 -56.65
CA ARG A 3 3.44 58.45 -56.55
C ARG A 3 2.69 57.24 -55.96
N LYS A 4 1.61 57.57 -55.25
CA LYS A 4 0.54 56.71 -54.73
C LYS A 4 -0.12 55.84 -55.80
N VAL A 5 -0.58 54.64 -55.41
CA VAL A 5 -1.87 54.09 -55.86
C VAL A 5 -2.59 53.49 -54.64
N LYS A 6 -3.81 53.97 -54.41
CA LYS A 6 -4.79 53.44 -53.47
C LYS A 6 -5.57 52.33 -54.17
N HIS A 7 -5.88 51.23 -53.47
CA HIS A 7 -7.15 50.55 -53.68
C HIS A 7 -7.76 50.13 -52.35
N THR A 8 -8.95 50.68 -52.15
CA THR A 8 -9.95 50.40 -51.13
C THR A 8 -10.58 49.04 -51.42
N LEU A 9 -10.64 48.14 -50.43
CA LEU A 9 -11.60 47.03 -50.45
C LEU A 9 -12.34 47.01 -49.12
N VAL A 10 -13.60 47.40 -49.19
CA VAL A 10 -14.61 47.30 -48.14
C VAL A 10 -15.11 45.86 -48.14
N ILE A 11 -14.92 45.14 -47.05
CA ILE A 11 -15.70 43.92 -46.75
C ILE A 11 -16.22 44.03 -45.33
N SER A 12 -17.51 44.28 -45.25
CA SER A 12 -18.34 44.11 -44.06
C SER A 12 -18.46 42.62 -43.76
N ILE A 13 -18.05 42.20 -42.56
CA ILE A 13 -18.51 40.95 -41.94
C ILE A 13 -19.05 41.34 -40.56
N TRP A 14 -20.37 41.44 -40.50
CA TRP A 14 -21.18 41.51 -39.29
C TRP A 14 -21.83 40.12 -39.12
N ILE A 15 -21.88 39.65 -37.86
CA ILE A 15 -22.79 38.63 -37.32
C ILE A 15 -22.39 37.16 -37.51
N LEU A 16 -21.79 36.58 -36.47
CA LEU A 16 -22.40 35.51 -35.65
C LEU A 16 -21.46 35.20 -34.45
N LEU A 17 -21.57 36.02 -33.39
CA LEU A 17 -21.01 35.72 -32.07
C LEU A 17 -22.17 35.79 -31.06
N LEU A 18 -22.97 34.73 -31.07
CA LEU A 18 -24.13 34.54 -30.20
C LEU A 18 -24.02 33.13 -29.63
N THR A 19 -23.01 32.93 -28.77
CA THR A 19 -22.89 31.71 -27.94
C THR A 19 -22.66 32.12 -26.49
N SER A 20 -23.70 31.84 -25.69
CA SER A 20 -23.68 31.57 -24.24
C SER A 20 -23.07 32.61 -23.30
N LEU A 21 -23.76 33.75 -23.12
CA LEU A 21 -23.73 34.54 -21.87
C LEU A 21 -24.85 34.04 -20.97
N SER A 22 -24.63 32.96 -20.22
CA SER A 22 -25.63 32.46 -19.24
C SER A 22 -25.00 31.88 -17.98
N ILE A 23 -23.76 32.25 -17.62
CA ILE A 23 -23.05 31.66 -16.47
C ILE A 23 -22.91 32.64 -15.28
N PHE A 24 -23.27 33.93 -15.41
CA PHE A 24 -22.99 34.94 -14.36
C PHE A 24 -24.13 35.22 -13.36
N GLU A 25 -25.25 34.50 -13.38
CA GLU A 25 -26.41 34.90 -12.55
C GLU A 25 -26.35 34.38 -11.10
N VAL A 26 -25.56 33.33 -10.82
CA VAL A 26 -25.46 32.73 -9.47
C VAL A 26 -24.56 33.56 -8.54
N ASP A 27 -23.52 34.23 -9.06
CA ASP A 27 -22.55 34.98 -8.27
C ASP A 27 -23.09 36.29 -7.66
N ALA A 28 -24.19 36.82 -8.22
CA ALA A 28 -24.76 38.09 -7.79
C ALA A 28 -25.33 38.02 -6.37
N GLN A 29 -25.96 36.89 -5.99
CA GLN A 29 -26.63 36.77 -4.70
C GLN A 29 -25.63 36.77 -3.53
N LEU A 30 -24.53 36.02 -3.64
CA LEU A 30 -23.52 35.98 -2.58
C LEU A 30 -22.84 37.34 -2.44
N SER A 31 -22.45 37.95 -3.56
CA SER A 31 -21.82 39.27 -3.58
C SER A 31 -22.73 40.34 -2.95
N ASP A 32 -24.02 40.34 -3.26
CA ASP A 32 -25.00 41.27 -2.67
C ASP A 32 -25.14 41.07 -1.16
N LEU A 33 -25.15 39.83 -0.68
CA LEU A 33 -25.21 39.55 0.76
C LEU A 33 -23.93 39.98 1.49
N ILE A 34 -22.75 39.86 0.86
CA ILE A 34 -21.50 40.38 1.43
C ILE A 34 -21.51 41.91 1.45
N ALA A 35 -22.00 42.56 0.40
CA ALA A 35 -22.18 44.01 0.37
C ALA A 35 -23.11 44.48 1.50
N GLN A 36 -24.24 43.81 1.70
CA GLN A 36 -25.14 44.08 2.83
C GLN A 36 -24.47 43.87 4.19
N ALA A 37 -23.61 42.85 4.34
CA ALA A 37 -22.84 42.64 5.56
C ALA A 37 -21.82 43.78 5.80
N ASN A 38 -21.22 44.31 4.74
CA ASN A 38 -20.29 45.43 4.81
C ASN A 38 -20.97 46.76 5.20
N GLU A 39 -22.19 47.01 4.71
CA GLU A 39 -22.97 48.21 5.06
C GLU A 39 -23.29 48.29 6.56
N GLN A 40 -23.26 47.16 7.27
CA GLN A 40 -23.48 47.09 8.72
C GLN A 40 -22.23 47.43 9.55
N PHE A 41 -21.06 47.59 8.91
CA PHE A 41 -19.86 48.01 9.62
C PHE A 41 -19.84 49.53 9.79
N SER A 42 -20.11 49.97 11.02
CA SER A 42 -19.87 51.34 11.45
C SER A 42 -18.57 51.44 12.25
N PRO A 43 -17.81 52.55 12.17
CA PRO A 43 -16.68 52.80 13.06
C PRO A 43 -17.10 52.67 14.52
N ILE A 44 -16.33 51.91 15.30
CA ILE A 44 -16.60 51.70 16.73
C ILE A 44 -15.64 52.58 17.52
N GLU A 45 -16.16 53.62 18.16
CA GLU A 45 -15.40 54.50 19.03
C GLU A 45 -15.53 54.07 20.49
N THR A 46 -14.39 53.93 21.15
CA THR A 46 -14.30 53.72 22.60
C THR A 46 -13.46 54.83 23.23
N ASP A 47 -13.42 54.93 24.56
CA ASP A 47 -12.56 55.91 25.27
C ASP A 47 -11.06 55.80 24.93
N LYS A 48 -10.62 54.71 24.28
CA LYS A 48 -9.21 54.39 24.05
C LYS A 48 -8.83 54.22 22.59
N GLU A 49 -9.76 53.78 21.76
CA GLU A 49 -9.50 53.33 20.40
C GLU A 49 -10.70 53.52 19.48
N ILE A 50 -10.41 53.74 18.20
CA ILE A 50 -11.35 53.74 17.07
C ILE A 50 -11.08 52.46 16.27
N ILE A 51 -12.13 51.71 15.94
CA ILE A 51 -12.03 50.44 15.22
C ILE A 51 -12.83 50.53 13.92
N ASN A 52 -12.13 50.35 12.80
CA ASN A 52 -12.72 50.25 11.46
C ASN A 52 -12.61 48.81 10.97
N GLN A 53 -13.65 48.33 10.28
CA GLN A 53 -13.72 46.97 9.76
C GLN A 53 -14.32 46.96 8.36
N GLU A 54 -13.79 46.10 7.49
CA GLU A 54 -14.34 45.84 6.17
C GLU A 54 -14.10 44.37 5.78
N VAL A 55 -15.00 43.80 4.99
CA VAL A 55 -14.84 42.49 4.36
C VAL A 55 -14.59 42.70 2.88
N VAL A 56 -13.41 42.33 2.42
CA VAL A 56 -13.02 42.38 1.00
C VAL A 56 -13.29 41.02 0.37
N VAL A 57 -13.94 41.02 -0.80
CA VAL A 57 -14.34 39.82 -1.52
C VAL A 57 -13.33 39.50 -2.61
N ASP A 58 -12.97 38.23 -2.76
CA ASP A 58 -12.26 37.75 -3.93
C ASP A 58 -13.22 37.72 -5.13
N GLN A 59 -12.91 38.48 -6.19
CA GLN A 59 -13.80 38.62 -7.34
C GLN A 59 -13.93 37.34 -8.17
N GLU A 60 -12.93 36.45 -8.13
CA GLU A 60 -12.97 35.18 -8.86
C GLU A 60 -13.60 34.08 -8.01
N GLN A 61 -13.54 34.21 -6.68
CA GLN A 61 -14.06 33.25 -5.73
C GLN A 61 -14.80 33.96 -4.58
N PRO A 62 -16.05 34.45 -4.77
CA PRO A 62 -16.70 35.34 -3.80
C PRO A 62 -16.97 34.74 -2.41
N TYR A 63 -16.88 33.42 -2.27
CA TYR A 63 -16.91 32.73 -0.98
C TYR A 63 -15.61 32.86 -0.18
N ASN A 64 -14.50 33.26 -0.80
CA ASN A 64 -13.24 33.60 -0.15
C ASN A 64 -13.21 35.11 0.14
N VAL A 65 -12.98 35.46 1.41
CA VAL A 65 -13.01 36.84 1.86
C VAL A 65 -11.86 37.16 2.83
N GLU A 66 -11.53 38.44 2.88
CA GLU A 66 -10.59 39.02 3.83
C GLU A 66 -11.32 40.01 4.75
N LEU A 67 -11.41 39.71 6.04
CA LEU A 67 -11.82 40.71 7.03
C LEU A 67 -10.59 41.52 7.44
N ILE A 68 -10.60 42.82 7.15
CA ILE A 68 -9.58 43.77 7.57
C ILE A 68 -10.13 44.55 8.77
N ARG A 69 -9.34 44.62 9.84
CA ARG A 69 -9.63 45.41 11.04
C ARG A 69 -8.47 46.35 11.33
N THR A 70 -8.76 47.64 11.33
CA THR A 70 -7.82 48.69 11.72
C THR A 70 -8.23 49.27 13.06
N THR A 71 -7.37 49.14 14.07
CA THR A 71 -7.57 49.70 15.41
C THR A 71 -6.59 50.86 15.62
N GLU A 72 -7.11 52.06 15.81
CA GLU A 72 -6.32 53.27 16.07
C GLU A 72 -6.46 53.70 17.52
N LYS A 73 -5.35 53.86 18.25
CA LYS A 73 -5.36 54.36 19.63
C LYS A 73 -5.51 55.87 19.66
N ILE A 74 -6.50 56.38 20.39
CA ILE A 74 -6.77 57.82 20.53
C ILE A 74 -5.58 58.56 21.18
N LYS A 75 -4.88 57.90 22.11
CA LYS A 75 -3.80 58.54 22.87
C LYS A 75 -2.56 58.87 22.03
N ASP A 76 -2.15 57.98 21.14
CA ASP A 76 -0.87 58.08 20.41
C ASP A 76 -0.98 57.89 18.90
N GLY A 77 -2.20 57.75 18.37
CA GLY A 77 -2.47 57.56 16.93
C GLY A 77 -1.92 56.24 16.38
N LYS A 78 -1.43 55.33 17.23
CA LYS A 78 -0.86 54.07 16.75
C LYS A 78 -1.96 53.18 16.20
N GLN A 79 -1.75 52.75 14.97
CA GLN A 79 -2.62 51.82 14.28
C GLN A 79 -2.10 50.39 14.44
N LYS A 80 -3.04 49.47 14.57
CA LYS A 80 -2.83 48.03 14.51
C LYS A 80 -3.74 47.49 13.42
N VAL A 81 -3.19 46.72 12.49
CA VAL A 81 -3.98 46.10 11.42
C VAL A 81 -4.03 44.59 11.65
N GLU A 82 -5.23 44.05 11.78
CA GLU A 82 -5.49 42.62 11.82
C GLU A 82 -6.22 42.21 10.53
N ARG A 83 -5.75 41.14 9.89
CA ARG A 83 -6.41 40.59 8.69
C ARG A 83 -6.78 39.13 8.92
N TYR A 84 -7.96 38.73 8.47
CA TYR A 84 -8.46 37.36 8.57
C TYR A 84 -8.87 36.89 7.19
N LEU A 85 -8.15 35.93 6.63
CA LEU A 85 -8.46 35.31 5.35
C LEU A 85 -9.18 33.99 5.61
N PHE A 86 -10.38 33.83 5.04
CA PHE A 86 -11.20 32.64 5.25
C PHE A 86 -12.22 32.44 4.13
N ASN A 87 -12.68 31.20 4.01
CA ASN A 87 -13.78 30.83 3.15
C ASN A 87 -15.08 30.76 3.97
N ILE A 88 -16.10 31.52 3.59
CA ILE A 88 -17.40 31.61 4.28
C ILE A 88 -18.08 30.24 4.34
N ALA A 89 -17.95 29.41 3.30
CA ALA A 89 -18.53 28.07 3.25
C ALA A 89 -17.99 27.14 4.34
N LEU A 90 -16.80 27.42 4.88
CA LEU A 90 -16.18 26.65 5.96
C LEU A 90 -16.69 27.04 7.35
N LEU A 91 -17.49 28.09 7.47
CA LEU A 91 -18.13 28.47 8.72
C LEU A 91 -19.26 27.51 9.09
N ASN A 92 -19.42 27.28 10.38
CA ASN A 92 -20.51 26.49 10.92
C ASN A 92 -21.71 27.41 11.19
N GLU A 93 -22.74 27.27 10.37
CA GLU A 93 -24.02 28.00 10.48
C GLU A 93 -24.66 27.90 11.87
N ASN A 94 -24.44 26.80 12.59
CA ASN A 94 -25.00 26.60 13.94
C ASN A 94 -24.13 27.22 15.05
N LYS A 95 -23.03 27.88 14.69
CA LYS A 95 -22.08 28.49 15.63
C LYS A 95 -21.90 29.99 15.39
N VAL A 96 -22.93 30.65 14.86
CA VAL A 96 -23.02 32.11 14.81
C VAL A 96 -23.66 32.60 16.10
N ALA A 97 -22.91 33.29 16.95
CA ALA A 97 -23.38 33.69 18.28
C ALA A 97 -22.94 35.11 18.64
N ILE A 98 -23.83 35.86 19.28
CA ILE A 98 -23.49 37.16 19.84
C ILE A 98 -22.90 36.97 21.24
N LYS A 99 -21.83 37.71 21.54
CA LYS A 99 -21.19 37.77 22.85
C LYS A 99 -20.96 39.21 23.26
N SER A 100 -21.22 39.54 24.52
CA SER A 100 -20.83 40.81 25.12
C SER A 100 -19.47 40.67 25.81
N SER A 101 -18.55 41.61 25.59
CA SER A 101 -17.24 41.64 26.27
C SER A 101 -16.81 43.07 26.56
N LYS A 102 -16.66 43.43 27.86
CA LYS A 102 -16.04 44.68 28.36
C LYS A 102 -16.19 45.90 27.42
N ASN A 103 -17.45 46.26 27.10
CA ASN A 103 -17.85 47.40 26.25
C ASN A 103 -17.91 47.12 24.73
N LYS A 104 -17.94 45.87 24.31
CA LYS A 104 -18.03 45.48 22.90
C LYS A 104 -19.11 44.43 22.71
N MET A 105 -19.89 44.56 21.64
CA MET A 105 -20.72 43.48 21.12
C MET A 105 -19.94 42.75 20.03
N LEU A 106 -19.81 41.44 20.17
CA LEU A 106 -19.04 40.59 19.28
C LEU A 106 -19.98 39.60 18.60
N LEU A 107 -19.94 39.54 17.27
CA LEU A 107 -20.43 38.41 16.53
C LEU A 107 -19.30 37.38 16.42
N LYS A 108 -19.44 36.27 17.13
CA LYS A 108 -18.50 35.15 17.10
C LYS A 108 -19.00 34.08 16.14
N MET A 109 -18.14 33.66 15.22
CA MET A 109 -18.35 32.55 14.29
C MET A 109 -17.23 31.53 14.44
N GLU A 110 -17.52 30.25 14.16
CA GLU A 110 -16.52 29.19 14.18
C GLU A 110 -16.54 28.36 12.90
N THR A 111 -15.37 27.90 12.46
CA THR A 111 -15.24 26.97 11.34
C THR A 111 -15.72 25.57 11.70
N LYS A 112 -16.21 24.83 10.70
CA LYS A 112 -16.53 23.40 10.81
C LYS A 112 -15.26 22.58 10.60
N GLY A 113 -14.91 21.71 11.55
CA GLY A 113 -13.92 20.65 11.32
C GLY A 113 -12.43 21.00 11.47
N GLY A 114 -12.05 22.26 11.74
CA GLY A 114 -10.64 22.60 11.91
C GLY A 114 -10.37 24.10 12.09
N LYS A 115 -9.09 24.49 12.15
CA LYS A 115 -8.67 25.91 12.15
C LYS A 115 -8.38 26.34 10.72
N TYR A 116 -9.32 27.02 10.10
CA TYR A 116 -9.28 27.36 8.67
C TYR A 116 -9.35 28.87 8.39
N ILE A 117 -9.27 29.71 9.44
CA ILE A 117 -9.17 31.16 9.31
C ILE A 117 -7.70 31.55 9.50
N GLN A 118 -7.05 32.04 8.46
CA GLN A 118 -5.67 32.53 8.55
C GLN A 118 -5.67 33.93 9.16
N ARG A 119 -4.85 34.17 10.18
CA ARG A 119 -4.78 35.45 10.88
C ARG A 119 -3.44 36.15 10.61
N PHE A 120 -3.50 37.46 10.40
CA PHE A 120 -2.35 38.34 10.29
C PHE A 120 -2.48 39.49 11.29
N GLU A 121 -1.34 39.96 11.78
CA GLU A 121 -1.23 41.16 12.60
C GLU A 121 0.02 41.90 12.15
N ASP A 122 -0.17 43.13 11.65
CA ASP A 122 0.85 43.97 11.04
C ASP A 122 1.65 43.20 9.97
N GLU A 123 0.91 42.62 9.01
CA GLU A 123 1.38 41.80 7.88
C GLU A 123 2.04 40.46 8.24
N LYS A 124 2.26 40.18 9.53
CA LYS A 124 2.86 38.93 9.98
C LYS A 124 1.79 37.89 10.25
N SER A 125 1.90 36.73 9.61
CA SER A 125 1.04 35.59 9.89
C SER A 125 1.14 35.19 11.37
N LYS A 126 -0.01 34.99 12.01
CA LYS A 126 -0.20 34.46 13.36
C LYS A 126 -0.71 33.02 13.33
N GLY A 127 -0.62 32.37 12.17
CA GLY A 127 -1.14 31.02 11.94
C GLY A 127 -2.65 31.01 11.74
N TYR A 128 -3.24 29.85 12.03
CA TYR A 128 -4.66 29.60 11.82
C TYR A 128 -5.47 29.55 13.12
N THR A 129 -6.70 30.04 13.05
CA THR A 129 -7.71 29.94 14.10
C THR A 129 -8.99 29.30 13.57
N ASN A 130 -9.84 28.82 14.47
CA ASN A 130 -11.18 28.34 14.15
C ASN A 130 -12.27 29.33 14.57
N VAL A 131 -11.89 30.52 15.03
CA VAL A 131 -12.79 31.54 15.56
C VAL A 131 -12.59 32.84 14.81
N LEU A 132 -13.68 33.38 14.28
CA LEU A 132 -13.77 34.73 13.76
C LEU A 132 -14.62 35.56 14.72
N GLU A 133 -14.15 36.73 15.11
CA GLU A 133 -14.91 37.67 15.95
C GLU A 133 -15.00 39.00 15.21
N ILE A 134 -16.22 39.48 14.98
CA ILE A 134 -16.53 40.78 14.36
C ILE A 134 -17.14 41.68 15.44
N GLN A 135 -16.72 42.94 15.53
CA GLN A 135 -17.21 43.86 16.54
C GLN A 135 -18.33 44.73 15.98
N TYR A 136 -19.30 45.09 16.82
CA TYR A 136 -20.43 45.97 16.51
C TYR A 136 -20.62 46.99 17.64
N VAL A 137 -21.22 48.14 17.30
CA VAL A 137 -21.48 49.25 18.23
C VAL A 137 -22.46 48.83 19.31
N ASP A 138 -23.59 48.23 18.92
CA ASP A 138 -24.61 47.77 19.84
C ASP A 138 -25.16 46.36 19.52
N ILE A 139 -26.14 45.96 20.32
CA ILE A 139 -26.74 44.62 20.26
C ILE A 139 -27.67 44.45 19.06
N ASP A 140 -28.31 45.52 18.58
CA ASP A 140 -29.26 45.45 17.48
C ASP A 140 -28.51 45.35 16.14
N ASP A 141 -27.40 46.09 15.99
CA ASP A 141 -26.46 45.89 14.89
C ASP A 141 -25.93 44.45 14.86
N ALA A 142 -25.50 43.92 16.02
CA ALA A 142 -25.00 42.55 16.13
C ALA A 142 -26.08 41.49 15.79
N ARG A 143 -27.36 41.75 16.10
CA ARG A 143 -28.50 40.88 15.74
C ARG A 143 -28.80 40.91 14.25
N SER A 144 -28.79 42.10 13.66
CA SER A 144 -28.94 42.29 12.22
C SER A 144 -27.86 41.51 11.48
N ALA A 145 -26.60 41.73 11.88
CA ALA A 145 -25.46 41.02 11.33
C ALA A 145 -25.51 39.51 11.52
N LYS A 146 -25.89 39.04 12.71
CA LYS A 146 -26.08 37.60 12.94
C LYS A 146 -27.02 37.00 11.89
N SER A 147 -28.14 37.66 11.60
CA SER A 147 -29.11 37.19 10.62
C SER A 147 -28.53 37.18 9.19
N THR A 148 -27.79 38.23 8.82
CA THR A 148 -27.09 38.30 7.52
C THR A 148 -26.07 37.18 7.37
N TRP A 149 -25.20 36.95 8.37
CA TRP A 149 -24.20 35.89 8.32
C TRP A 149 -24.82 34.49 8.35
N GLU A 150 -25.91 34.27 9.09
CA GLU A 150 -26.67 33.01 9.06
C GLU A 150 -27.28 32.71 7.68
N ALA A 151 -27.66 33.74 6.91
CA ALA A 151 -28.12 33.60 5.53
C ALA A 151 -26.96 33.44 4.52
N LEU A 152 -25.83 34.11 4.77
CA LEU A 152 -24.65 34.10 3.91
C LEU A 152 -23.99 32.72 3.82
N ILE A 153 -23.83 32.05 4.97
CA ILE A 153 -23.13 30.76 5.08
C ILE A 153 -23.70 29.68 4.16
N PRO A 154 -25.02 29.38 4.13
CA PRO A 154 -25.57 28.35 3.25
C PRO A 154 -25.47 28.71 1.76
N VAL A 155 -25.55 29.99 1.40
CA VAL A 155 -25.35 30.45 0.01
C VAL A 155 -23.91 30.19 -0.41
N ALA A 156 -22.94 30.66 0.39
CA ALA A 156 -21.51 30.42 0.13
C ALA A 156 -21.17 28.92 0.05
N LYS A 157 -21.78 28.07 0.87
CA LYS A 157 -21.61 26.60 0.78
C LYS A 157 -22.08 26.03 -0.55
N THR A 158 -23.21 26.52 -1.05
CA THR A 158 -23.78 26.08 -2.32
C THR A 158 -22.86 26.48 -3.46
N ASP A 159 -22.47 27.76 -3.50
CA ASP A 159 -21.59 28.31 -4.55
C ASP A 159 -20.24 27.63 -4.54
N TRP A 160 -19.62 27.48 -3.36
CA TRP A 160 -18.34 26.77 -3.23
C TRP A 160 -18.43 25.31 -3.67
N THR A 161 -19.52 24.61 -3.34
CA THR A 161 -19.70 23.21 -3.76
C THR A 161 -19.89 23.10 -5.28
N GLN A 162 -20.60 24.04 -5.90
CA GLN A 162 -20.79 24.08 -7.35
C GLN A 162 -19.50 24.46 -8.09
N ALA A 163 -18.68 25.34 -7.51
CA ALA A 163 -17.39 25.74 -8.04
C ALA A 163 -16.39 24.56 -8.10
N ILE A 164 -16.55 23.57 -7.21
CA ILE A 164 -15.79 22.31 -7.24
C ILE A 164 -16.35 21.41 -8.35
N ASN A 165 -16.09 21.80 -9.59
CA ASN A 165 -16.49 21.08 -10.79
C ASN A 165 -15.52 19.93 -11.07
N LEU A 166 -15.72 18.80 -10.39
CA LEU A 166 -14.84 17.63 -10.54
C LEU A 166 -15.01 16.96 -11.91
N PRO A 167 -13.90 16.72 -12.64
CA PRO A 167 -13.96 15.93 -13.87
C PRO A 167 -14.42 14.48 -13.63
N LYS A 168 -14.88 13.83 -14.70
CA LYS A 168 -15.44 12.47 -14.66
C LYS A 168 -14.47 11.39 -15.12
N SER A 169 -13.30 11.77 -15.63
CA SER A 169 -12.27 10.83 -16.08
C SER A 169 -11.03 10.95 -15.19
N LEU A 170 -10.30 9.84 -15.03
CA LEU A 170 -9.07 9.81 -14.24
C LEU A 170 -8.01 10.78 -14.78
N GLY A 171 -7.83 10.83 -16.11
CA GLY A 171 -6.87 11.73 -16.75
C GLY A 171 -7.19 13.21 -16.51
N ASP A 172 -8.46 13.60 -16.68
CA ASP A 172 -8.88 14.97 -16.44
C ASP A 172 -8.80 15.34 -14.96
N LEU A 173 -9.12 14.42 -14.04
CA LEU A 173 -8.96 14.62 -12.60
C LEU A 173 -7.49 14.86 -12.25
N LYS A 174 -6.55 14.04 -12.74
CA LYS A 174 -5.11 14.26 -12.53
C LYS A 174 -4.67 15.63 -13.01
N THR A 175 -5.17 16.08 -14.16
CA THR A 175 -4.91 17.43 -14.69
C THR A 175 -5.50 18.52 -13.80
N TRP A 176 -6.74 18.32 -13.33
CA TRP A 176 -7.45 19.23 -12.43
C TRP A 176 -6.77 19.38 -11.06
N LEU A 177 -6.09 18.34 -10.55
CA LEU A 177 -5.37 18.38 -9.28
C LEU A 177 -4.07 19.21 -9.34
N ARG A 178 -3.44 19.35 -10.52
CA ARG A 178 -2.10 19.97 -10.63
C ARG A 178 -2.03 21.42 -10.14
N PRO A 179 -2.98 22.33 -10.47
CA PRO A 179 -2.90 23.72 -10.06
C PRO A 179 -2.93 23.92 -8.53
N TYR A 180 -3.46 22.95 -7.78
CA TYR A 180 -3.47 22.97 -6.31
C TYR A 180 -2.10 22.67 -5.68
N VAL A 181 -1.14 22.14 -6.47
CA VAL A 181 0.20 21.77 -6.00
C VAL A 181 1.22 22.70 -6.64
N GLY A 182 1.53 23.79 -5.94
CA GLY A 182 2.49 24.81 -6.38
C GLY A 182 3.37 25.34 -5.25
N ASP A 183 4.01 26.48 -5.50
CA ASP A 183 4.84 27.17 -4.51
C ASP A 183 4.00 27.64 -3.31
N VAL A 184 4.45 27.33 -2.09
CA VAL A 184 3.78 27.75 -0.86
C VAL A 184 4.76 28.47 0.07
N ASP A 185 4.44 29.73 0.39
CA ASP A 185 5.20 30.52 1.36
C ASP A 185 4.98 30.00 2.80
N MET A 186 6.06 29.51 3.40
CA MET A 186 6.10 29.03 4.79
C MET A 186 6.76 30.04 5.74
N GLY A 187 6.83 31.31 5.34
CA GLY A 187 7.38 32.45 6.08
C GLY A 187 8.87 32.66 5.86
N LYS A 188 9.72 31.69 6.26
CA LYS A 188 11.18 31.80 6.08
C LYS A 188 11.70 31.13 4.81
N GLN A 189 10.84 30.38 4.13
CA GLN A 189 11.17 29.57 2.97
C GLN A 189 9.91 29.40 2.13
N VAL A 190 10.09 29.08 0.86
CA VAL A 190 9.01 28.68 -0.06
C VAL A 190 9.17 27.19 -0.31
N ALA A 191 8.13 26.40 -0.06
CA ALA A 191 8.10 25.01 -0.47
C ALA A 191 7.71 24.96 -1.94
N SER A 192 8.65 24.60 -2.81
CA SER A 192 8.39 24.48 -4.24
C SER A 192 7.92 23.07 -4.56
N GLN A 193 6.67 22.96 -4.98
CA GLN A 193 5.98 21.69 -5.18
C GLN A 193 5.47 21.58 -6.62
N SER A 194 5.41 20.35 -7.14
CA SER A 194 4.71 20.08 -8.39
C SER A 194 4.12 18.67 -8.41
N LEU A 195 3.01 18.51 -9.13
CA LEU A 195 2.38 17.22 -9.38
C LEU A 195 2.33 16.98 -10.90
N THR A 196 2.94 15.89 -11.35
CA THR A 196 2.98 15.51 -12.76
C THR A 196 2.44 14.10 -12.95
N GLU A 197 1.91 13.83 -14.14
CA GLU A 197 1.52 12.46 -14.47
C GLU A 197 2.76 11.59 -14.65
N SER A 198 2.66 10.34 -14.22
CA SER A 198 3.64 9.33 -14.56
C SER A 198 3.38 8.78 -15.94
N THR A 199 4.44 8.49 -16.69
CA THR A 199 4.35 7.76 -17.97
C THR A 199 4.37 6.24 -17.78
N ILE A 200 4.52 5.77 -16.53
CA ILE A 200 4.61 4.33 -16.24
C ILE A 200 3.22 3.69 -16.27
N TYR A 201 2.24 4.29 -15.58
CA TYR A 201 0.87 3.82 -15.50
C TYR A 201 -0.11 4.98 -15.32
N ASP A 202 -1.36 4.81 -15.77
CA ASP A 202 -2.37 5.86 -15.83
C ASP A 202 -2.85 6.38 -14.46
N ASP A 203 -2.81 5.56 -13.42
CA ASP A 203 -3.11 5.87 -12.03
C ASP A 203 -1.89 6.42 -11.25
N TYR A 204 -0.71 6.46 -11.86
CA TYR A 204 0.50 6.95 -11.20
C TYR A 204 0.72 8.45 -11.39
N VAL A 205 1.28 9.07 -10.36
CA VAL A 205 1.73 10.46 -10.37
C VAL A 205 3.14 10.57 -9.79
N ASN A 206 3.84 11.63 -10.19
CA ASN A 206 5.06 12.07 -9.53
C ASN A 206 4.76 13.37 -8.77
N TYR A 207 5.03 13.37 -7.48
CA TYR A 207 5.01 14.56 -6.65
C TYR A 207 6.45 14.96 -6.33
N GLU A 208 6.84 16.16 -6.70
CA GLU A 208 8.15 16.71 -6.41
C GLU A 208 8.03 17.84 -5.40
N VAL A 209 8.91 17.86 -4.41
CA VAL A 209 9.01 18.96 -3.44
C VAL A 209 10.46 19.30 -3.15
N SER A 210 10.74 20.59 -3.02
CA SER A 210 12.05 21.11 -2.63
C SER A 210 11.94 22.24 -1.62
N ASN A 211 13.09 22.65 -1.06
CA ASN A 211 13.21 23.77 -0.11
C ASN A 211 12.45 23.58 1.21
N LEU A 212 12.26 22.32 1.63
CA LEU A 212 11.68 22.00 2.94
C LEU A 212 12.72 22.16 4.07
N LYS A 213 12.30 22.83 5.15
CA LYS A 213 13.07 22.98 6.41
C LYS A 213 14.41 23.70 6.25
N GLY A 214 14.50 24.65 5.32
CA GLY A 214 15.66 25.52 5.12
C GLY A 214 16.85 24.80 4.47
N LYS A 215 16.61 23.63 3.87
CA LYS A 215 17.60 22.91 3.07
C LYS A 215 17.09 22.84 1.64
N GLU A 216 17.97 23.09 0.68
CA GLU A 216 17.72 22.87 -0.76
C GLU A 216 17.74 21.37 -1.09
N LYS A 217 17.00 20.54 -0.33
CA LYS A 217 16.83 19.13 -0.65
C LYS A 217 15.66 18.98 -1.60
N ARG A 218 15.89 18.32 -2.72
CA ARG A 218 14.87 17.89 -3.68
C ARG A 218 14.46 16.46 -3.37
N GLU A 219 13.16 16.22 -3.25
CA GLU A 219 12.58 14.90 -3.03
C GLU A 219 11.51 14.63 -4.10
N ILE A 220 11.60 13.48 -4.75
CA ILE A 220 10.65 13.03 -5.77
C ILE A 220 9.92 11.80 -5.24
N TYR A 221 8.60 11.86 -5.26
CA TYR A 221 7.70 10.82 -4.79
C TYR A 221 6.97 10.24 -6.00
N ARG A 222 7.04 8.92 -6.20
CA ARG A 222 6.26 8.21 -7.24
C ARG A 222 5.33 7.20 -6.58
N PHE A 223 4.04 7.28 -6.90
CA PHE A 223 3.03 6.41 -6.29
C PHE A 223 1.79 6.29 -7.16
N SER A 224 1.04 5.21 -6.96
CA SER A 224 -0.32 5.09 -7.51
C SER A 224 -1.29 5.87 -6.63
N LEU A 225 -2.22 6.59 -7.24
CA LEU A 225 -3.35 7.19 -6.55
C LEU A 225 -4.30 6.13 -5.97
N ALA A 226 -4.31 4.90 -6.49
CA ALA A 226 -5.09 3.79 -5.94
C ALA A 226 -4.58 3.36 -4.56
N ASP A 227 -3.30 3.57 -4.28
CA ASP A 227 -2.67 3.11 -3.05
C ASP A 227 -2.96 3.99 -1.85
N ILE A 228 -3.54 5.18 -2.08
CA ILE A 228 -3.82 6.16 -1.04
C ILE A 228 -5.13 5.78 -0.33
N ASP A 229 -5.05 5.72 1.00
CA ASP A 229 -6.20 5.50 1.86
C ASP A 229 -7.06 6.78 1.93
N ASN A 230 -8.31 6.70 1.48
CA ASN A 230 -9.25 7.81 1.52
C ASN A 230 -9.49 8.35 2.93
N GLU A 231 -9.49 7.49 3.95
CA GLU A 231 -9.68 7.91 5.34
C GLU A 231 -8.46 8.66 5.89
N SER A 232 -7.32 8.60 5.17
CA SER A 232 -6.09 9.27 5.55
C SER A 232 -5.99 10.72 5.10
N LEU A 233 -6.84 11.17 4.16
CA LEU A 233 -6.86 12.50 3.57
C LEU A 233 -7.23 13.57 4.61
N ARG A 234 -6.26 13.95 5.44
CA ARG A 234 -6.46 14.86 6.58
C ARG A 234 -5.86 16.22 6.28
N VAL A 235 -6.72 17.22 6.18
CA VAL A 235 -6.34 18.62 6.01
C VAL A 235 -6.28 19.33 7.35
N GLY A 236 -5.17 20.02 7.62
CA GLY A 236 -5.01 20.78 8.86
C GLY A 236 -3.89 21.82 8.81
N PRO A 237 -3.85 22.73 9.80
CA PRO A 237 -2.83 23.76 9.85
C PRO A 237 -1.45 23.19 10.23
N SER A 238 -0.42 23.76 9.61
CA SER A 238 0.99 23.53 9.93
C SER A 238 1.72 24.87 9.96
N GLY A 239 1.75 25.50 11.14
CA GLY A 239 2.31 26.85 11.29
C GLY A 239 1.46 27.91 10.57
N SER A 240 2.07 28.60 9.60
CA SER A 240 1.42 29.61 8.74
C SER A 240 0.80 29.04 7.46
N THR A 241 0.90 27.72 7.25
CA THR A 241 0.39 27.01 6.05
C THR A 241 -0.69 26.01 6.40
N ILE A 242 -1.39 25.50 5.40
CA ILE A 242 -2.21 24.29 5.51
C ILE A 242 -1.44 23.12 4.90
N LYS A 243 -1.65 21.93 5.44
CA LYS A 243 -1.11 20.70 4.88
C LYS A 243 -2.20 19.63 4.73
N MET A 244 -2.01 18.74 3.78
CA MET A 244 -2.74 17.50 3.61
C MET A 244 -1.75 16.35 3.76
N ASP A 245 -1.97 15.49 4.74
CA ASP A 245 -1.19 14.25 4.88
C ASP A 245 -1.89 13.16 4.06
N LEU A 246 -1.14 12.48 3.19
CA LEU A 246 -1.59 11.30 2.45
C LEU A 246 -0.92 10.07 3.04
N LYS A 247 -1.68 9.02 3.30
CA LYS A 247 -1.16 7.73 3.71
C LYS A 247 -1.66 6.64 2.78
N THR A 248 -0.88 5.58 2.72
CA THR A 248 -1.19 4.39 1.94
C THR A 248 -2.08 3.43 2.72
N GLU A 249 -2.85 2.63 2.01
CA GLU A 249 -3.73 1.62 2.60
C GLU A 249 -2.95 0.65 3.50
N GLY A 250 -3.46 0.44 4.72
CA GLY A 250 -2.81 -0.43 5.71
C GLY A 250 -1.42 0.04 6.15
N ASN A 251 -1.04 1.30 5.89
CA ASN A 251 0.28 1.87 6.17
C ASN A 251 1.44 1.11 5.49
N LYS A 252 1.19 0.45 4.34
CA LYS A 252 2.21 -0.29 3.57
C LYS A 252 3.19 0.69 2.90
N LYS A 253 4.46 0.32 2.74
CA LYS A 253 5.44 1.22 2.08
C LYS A 253 5.32 1.17 0.56
N LEU A 254 4.33 1.88 0.01
CA LEU A 254 3.94 1.85 -1.41
C LEU A 254 4.31 3.13 -2.18
N ILE A 255 4.87 4.13 -1.50
CA ILE A 255 5.34 5.37 -2.13
C ILE A 255 6.85 5.28 -2.31
N LEU A 256 7.32 5.32 -3.56
CA LEU A 256 8.74 5.40 -3.88
C LEU A 256 9.21 6.84 -3.66
N LYS A 257 10.25 7.03 -2.86
CA LYS A 257 10.93 8.30 -2.62
C LYS A 257 12.32 8.25 -3.23
N GLU A 258 12.67 9.26 -4.00
CA GLU A 258 14.02 9.48 -4.53
C GLU A 258 14.54 10.83 -4.03
N ASP A 259 15.72 10.83 -3.43
CA ASP A 259 16.44 12.04 -3.02
C ASP A 259 17.97 11.84 -3.16
N GLU A 260 18.77 12.78 -2.65
CA GLU A 260 20.24 12.71 -2.70
C GLU A 260 20.82 11.50 -1.95
N ASP A 261 20.10 10.96 -0.97
CA ASP A 261 20.54 9.84 -0.14
C ASP A 261 20.16 8.47 -0.78
N GLY A 262 19.35 8.49 -1.85
CA GLY A 262 19.02 7.34 -2.68
C GLY A 262 17.52 7.11 -2.83
N THR A 263 17.15 5.86 -3.11
CA THR A 263 15.76 5.45 -3.33
C THR A 263 15.25 4.64 -2.14
N THR A 264 14.10 5.05 -1.58
CA THR A 264 13.44 4.35 -0.47
C THR A 264 11.94 4.23 -0.69
N PHE A 265 11.28 3.35 0.06
CA PHE A 265 9.83 3.22 0.11
C PHE A 265 9.30 3.75 1.44
N GLN A 266 8.18 4.45 1.38
CA GLN A 266 7.48 4.98 2.54
C GLN A 266 5.97 4.83 2.38
N ASN A 267 5.24 5.11 3.45
CA ASN A 267 3.79 4.90 3.52
C ASN A 267 2.98 6.19 3.64
N ASN A 268 3.66 7.34 3.64
CA ASN A 268 3.02 8.65 3.73
C ASN A 268 3.81 9.72 2.97
N LEU A 269 3.14 10.82 2.63
CA LEU A 269 3.74 12.07 2.19
C LEU A 269 2.84 13.26 2.58
N THR A 270 3.37 14.47 2.53
CA THR A 270 2.63 15.69 2.86
C THR A 270 2.67 16.67 1.68
N ILE A 271 1.50 17.23 1.36
CA ILE A 271 1.33 18.34 0.41
C ILE A 271 0.96 19.60 1.20
N TYR A 272 1.58 20.73 0.87
CA TYR A 272 1.34 22.03 1.50
C TYR A 272 0.47 22.91 0.60
N PHE A 273 -0.33 23.78 1.22
CA PHE A 273 -1.24 24.71 0.56
C PHE A 273 -1.13 26.09 1.19
N ALA A 274 -1.34 27.12 0.38
CA ALA A 274 -1.37 28.52 0.83
C ALA A 274 -2.57 28.79 1.73
N ASP A 275 -3.73 28.22 1.40
CA ASP A 275 -5.00 28.44 2.10
C ASP A 275 -5.77 27.12 2.34
N ALA A 276 -6.80 27.20 3.20
CA ALA A 276 -7.60 26.04 3.58
C ALA A 276 -8.64 25.63 2.54
N GLY A 277 -9.11 26.56 1.70
CA GLY A 277 -10.06 26.27 0.62
C GLY A 277 -9.42 25.33 -0.39
N SER A 278 -8.28 25.73 -0.95
CA SER A 278 -7.48 24.94 -1.90
C SER A 278 -7.18 23.54 -1.37
N ALA A 279 -6.78 23.42 -0.10
CA ALA A 279 -6.48 22.12 0.51
C ALA A 279 -7.73 21.21 0.62
N LEU A 280 -8.89 21.77 0.97
CA LEU A 280 -10.14 21.02 1.10
C LEU A 280 -10.75 20.66 -0.26
N GLU A 281 -10.61 21.53 -1.26
CA GLU A 281 -10.98 21.24 -2.65
C GLU A 281 -10.14 20.10 -3.21
N MET A 282 -8.81 20.20 -3.05
CA MET A 282 -7.88 19.12 -3.40
C MET A 282 -8.25 17.82 -2.68
N SER A 283 -8.59 17.86 -1.38
CA SER A 283 -9.02 16.68 -0.63
C SER A 283 -10.25 16.01 -1.24
N LYS A 284 -11.27 16.77 -1.64
CA LYS A 284 -12.46 16.23 -2.32
C LYS A 284 -12.12 15.63 -3.69
N GLY A 285 -11.26 16.29 -4.46
CA GLY A 285 -10.78 15.75 -5.73
C GLY A 285 -9.97 14.47 -5.55
N MET A 286 -9.15 14.41 -4.50
CA MET A 286 -8.39 13.22 -4.12
C MET A 286 -9.31 12.05 -3.75
N GLU A 287 -10.38 12.27 -2.98
CA GLU A 287 -11.35 11.20 -2.66
C GLU A 287 -11.95 10.54 -3.92
N VAL A 288 -12.21 11.32 -4.96
CA VAL A 288 -12.76 10.82 -6.23
C VAL A 288 -11.66 10.17 -7.08
N VAL A 289 -10.47 10.78 -7.16
CA VAL A 289 -9.39 10.27 -8.02
C VAL A 289 -8.85 8.93 -7.53
N THR A 290 -8.74 8.72 -6.22
CA THR A 290 -8.27 7.47 -5.62
C THR A 290 -9.25 6.33 -5.91
N ALA A 291 -10.57 6.59 -5.81
CA ALA A 291 -11.60 5.61 -6.12
C ALA A 291 -11.57 5.20 -7.61
N MET A 292 -11.39 6.16 -8.52
CA MET A 292 -11.22 5.86 -9.95
C MET A 292 -9.90 5.14 -10.24
N ALA A 293 -8.81 5.58 -9.58
CA ALA A 293 -7.50 4.96 -9.72
C ALA A 293 -7.50 3.50 -9.26
N GLN A 294 -8.27 3.15 -8.21
CA GLN A 294 -8.43 1.77 -7.75
C GLN A 294 -8.96 0.86 -8.86
N LEU A 295 -10.00 1.30 -9.59
CA LEU A 295 -10.55 0.54 -10.71
C LEU A 295 -9.48 0.31 -11.81
N THR A 296 -8.72 1.36 -12.14
CA THR A 296 -7.62 1.26 -13.12
C THR A 296 -6.49 0.34 -12.64
N ALA A 297 -6.14 0.40 -11.35
CA ALA A 297 -5.12 -0.44 -10.75
C ALA A 297 -5.54 -1.92 -10.73
N ASP A 298 -6.80 -2.21 -10.40
CA ASP A 298 -7.34 -3.57 -10.41
C ASP A 298 -7.32 -4.17 -11.82
N GLU A 299 -7.63 -3.38 -12.86
CA GLU A 299 -7.52 -3.80 -14.25
C GLU A 299 -6.07 -4.04 -14.71
N ARG A 300 -5.11 -3.24 -14.20
CA ARG A 300 -3.67 -3.48 -14.45
C ARG A 300 -3.19 -4.76 -13.78
N ILE A 301 -3.72 -5.06 -12.60
CA ILE A 301 -3.36 -6.21 -11.78
C ILE A 301 -4.38 -7.33 -12.03
N LYS A 302 -4.73 -7.59 -13.30
CA LYS A 302 -5.60 -8.71 -13.65
C LYS A 302 -4.99 -10.03 -13.20
N SER A 303 -5.85 -10.92 -12.70
CA SER A 303 -5.51 -12.31 -12.43
C SER A 303 -5.21 -13.04 -13.75
N TYR A 304 -4.19 -13.88 -13.74
CA TYR A 304 -3.84 -14.73 -14.86
C TYR A 304 -4.91 -15.81 -15.05
N GLU A 305 -5.28 -16.10 -16.29
CA GLU A 305 -6.31 -17.11 -16.60
C GLU A 305 -5.77 -18.55 -16.52
N THR A 306 -4.46 -18.75 -16.77
CA THR A 306 -3.84 -20.08 -16.78
C THR A 306 -2.51 -20.14 -16.02
N CYS A 307 -2.14 -21.33 -15.55
CA CYS A 307 -0.87 -21.61 -14.84
C CYS A 307 0.36 -21.37 -15.72
N GLU A 308 0.28 -21.70 -17.01
CA GLU A 308 1.39 -21.55 -17.97
C GLU A 308 1.75 -20.06 -18.15
N ASP A 309 0.75 -19.21 -18.31
CA ASP A 309 0.94 -17.76 -18.40
C ASP A 309 1.48 -17.15 -17.09
N CYS A 310 1.08 -17.70 -15.94
CA CYS A 310 1.59 -17.26 -14.64
C CYS A 310 3.10 -17.47 -14.52
N LEU A 311 3.57 -18.65 -14.93
CA LEU A 311 4.97 -19.06 -14.74
C LEU A 311 5.90 -18.35 -15.70
N GLY A 312 5.53 -18.26 -16.98
CA GLY A 312 6.27 -17.43 -17.94
C GLY A 312 6.39 -15.98 -17.46
N GLY A 313 5.27 -15.41 -16.99
CA GLY A 313 5.26 -14.06 -16.44
C GLY A 313 6.10 -13.91 -15.17
N PHE A 314 6.07 -14.88 -14.24
CA PHE A 314 6.83 -14.82 -12.99
C PHE A 314 8.34 -14.95 -13.25
N SER A 315 8.75 -15.85 -14.15
CA SER A 315 10.15 -16.01 -14.56
C SER A 315 10.71 -14.74 -15.22
N GLU A 316 9.93 -14.08 -16.08
CA GLU A 316 10.33 -12.81 -16.70
C GLU A 316 10.54 -11.71 -15.64
N VAL A 317 9.58 -11.59 -14.73
CA VAL A 317 9.55 -10.62 -13.62
C VAL A 317 10.76 -10.81 -12.69
N ILE A 318 11.09 -12.04 -12.32
CA ILE A 318 12.23 -12.31 -11.43
C ILE A 318 13.57 -12.07 -12.13
N ASN A 319 13.70 -12.42 -13.42
CA ASN A 319 14.96 -12.27 -14.16
C ASN A 319 15.40 -10.81 -14.32
N GLN A 320 14.46 -9.86 -14.23
CA GLN A 320 14.77 -8.43 -14.26
C GLN A 320 15.41 -7.93 -12.95
N TYR A 321 15.44 -8.74 -11.89
CA TYR A 321 15.91 -8.32 -10.59
C TYR A 321 17.08 -9.17 -10.04
N GLN A 322 18.03 -8.48 -9.40
CA GLN A 322 19.30 -8.96 -8.81
C GLN A 322 20.54 -9.05 -9.71
N GLY A 323 20.46 -8.84 -11.03
CA GLY A 323 21.61 -9.11 -11.91
C GLY A 323 22.07 -10.58 -11.83
N ARG A 324 21.21 -11.45 -11.30
CA ARG A 324 21.40 -12.90 -11.17
C ARG A 324 20.52 -13.56 -12.21
N LYS A 325 21.05 -14.57 -12.89
CA LYS A 325 20.23 -15.40 -13.78
C LYS A 325 19.39 -16.32 -12.91
N ILE A 326 18.08 -16.07 -12.88
CA ILE A 326 17.14 -16.96 -12.22
C ILE A 326 16.54 -17.86 -13.30
N ASN A 327 17.23 -18.98 -13.51
CA ASN A 327 16.67 -20.07 -14.31
C ASN A 327 15.61 -20.76 -13.47
N THR A 328 14.35 -20.44 -13.73
CA THR A 328 13.20 -21.16 -13.21
C THR A 328 12.65 -22.00 -14.35
N GLY A 329 12.88 -23.31 -14.27
CA GLY A 329 12.23 -24.28 -15.14
C GLY A 329 11.07 -24.93 -14.39
N LEU A 330 9.93 -25.08 -15.04
CA LEU A 330 8.99 -26.12 -14.66
C LEU A 330 9.44 -27.41 -15.32
N GLU A 331 9.77 -28.40 -14.51
CA GLU A 331 9.93 -29.76 -14.98
C GLU A 331 8.68 -30.54 -14.58
N GLY A 332 7.87 -30.97 -15.55
CA GLY A 332 6.70 -31.82 -15.29
C GLY A 332 5.86 -31.38 -14.09
N ASP A 333 5.41 -32.34 -13.27
CA ASP A 333 4.63 -32.33 -12.01
C ASP A 333 4.78 -31.14 -11.03
N CYS A 334 4.67 -29.90 -11.51
CA CYS A 334 4.82 -28.67 -10.71
C CYS A 334 6.14 -28.58 -9.93
N LYS A 335 7.19 -29.24 -10.42
CA LYS A 335 8.53 -29.15 -9.83
C LYS A 335 9.26 -27.93 -10.39
N SER A 336 9.94 -27.21 -9.51
CA SER A 336 10.76 -26.07 -9.90
C SER A 336 12.13 -26.10 -9.26
N VAL A 337 13.10 -25.62 -10.03
CA VAL A 337 14.46 -25.33 -9.59
C VAL A 337 14.66 -23.83 -9.68
N LEU A 338 15.08 -23.21 -8.59
CA LEU A 338 15.48 -21.81 -8.51
C LEU A 338 16.99 -21.77 -8.32
N THR A 339 17.74 -21.27 -9.30
CA THR A 339 19.20 -21.07 -9.18
C THR A 339 19.51 -19.59 -8.90
N LEU A 340 20.37 -19.34 -7.91
CA LEU A 340 20.89 -18.02 -7.53
C LEU A 340 22.41 -17.99 -7.74
N ASP A 341 22.86 -17.21 -8.72
CA ASP A 341 24.28 -16.92 -8.92
C ASP A 341 24.75 -15.90 -7.86
N LYS A 342 25.71 -16.29 -7.01
CA LYS A 342 26.32 -15.41 -5.99
C LYS A 342 27.78 -15.09 -6.33
N GLY A 343 28.10 -14.85 -7.60
CA GLY A 343 29.44 -14.45 -8.03
C GLY A 343 30.42 -15.62 -8.02
N GLY A 344 30.01 -16.76 -8.58
CA GLY A 344 30.82 -17.98 -8.69
C GLY A 344 30.46 -19.10 -7.71
N ASN A 345 29.51 -18.85 -6.80
CA ASN A 345 28.94 -19.88 -5.92
C ASN A 345 27.44 -20.00 -6.22
N ASP A 346 27.08 -20.93 -7.10
CA ASP A 346 25.68 -21.18 -7.44
C ASP A 346 24.99 -21.91 -6.28
N GLU A 347 23.93 -21.31 -5.75
CA GLU A 347 22.97 -21.98 -4.87
C GLU A 347 21.73 -22.33 -5.69
N SER A 348 21.21 -23.55 -5.57
CA SER A 348 19.91 -23.91 -6.14
C SER A 348 18.92 -24.40 -5.10
N TYR A 349 17.64 -24.18 -5.37
CA TYR A 349 16.52 -24.54 -4.52
C TYR A 349 15.54 -25.37 -5.33
N GLU A 350 15.34 -26.62 -4.94
CA GLU A 350 14.42 -27.53 -5.62
C GLU A 350 13.19 -27.74 -4.74
N PHE A 351 12.00 -27.55 -5.29
CA PHE A 351 10.73 -27.65 -4.58
C PHE A 351 9.59 -27.97 -5.55
N ARG A 352 8.42 -28.37 -5.03
CA ARG A 352 7.18 -28.44 -5.80
C ARG A 352 6.27 -27.28 -5.39
N TRP A 353 5.56 -26.69 -6.35
CA TRP A 353 4.60 -25.61 -6.04
C TRP A 353 3.48 -26.07 -5.11
N ALA A 354 3.02 -27.33 -5.26
CA ALA A 354 2.02 -27.93 -4.37
C ALA A 354 2.50 -28.11 -2.92
N ASP A 355 3.81 -28.04 -2.66
CA ASP A 355 4.33 -28.06 -1.28
C ASP A 355 4.18 -26.71 -0.57
N LEU A 356 3.89 -25.64 -1.31
CA LEU A 356 3.77 -24.28 -0.79
C LEU A 356 2.33 -23.97 -0.37
N ASP A 357 2.18 -23.09 0.62
CA ASP A 357 0.88 -22.67 1.13
C ASP A 357 0.53 -21.29 0.55
N ALA A 358 -0.44 -21.26 -0.37
CA ALA A 358 -0.91 -20.02 -1.01
C ALA A 358 -1.36 -18.96 0.02
N LYS A 359 -1.90 -19.39 1.17
CA LYS A 359 -2.33 -18.51 2.26
C LYS A 359 -1.15 -17.93 3.06
N ARG A 360 0.06 -18.47 2.88
CA ARG A 360 1.30 -18.01 3.53
C ARG A 360 2.25 -17.31 2.56
N VAL A 361 1.81 -16.98 1.36
CA VAL A 361 2.51 -16.03 0.50
C VAL A 361 2.43 -14.65 1.14
N LYS A 362 3.56 -14.18 1.69
CA LYS A 362 3.67 -12.90 2.41
C LYS A 362 4.41 -11.88 1.58
N GLN A 363 3.83 -10.68 1.47
CA GLN A 363 4.45 -9.51 0.85
C GLN A 363 4.86 -8.52 1.93
N ASP A 364 6.17 -8.43 2.19
CA ASP A 364 6.77 -7.48 3.12
C ASP A 364 7.27 -6.24 2.36
N PHE A 365 6.73 -5.06 2.68
CA PHE A 365 7.16 -3.78 2.09
C PHE A 365 8.23 -3.14 2.97
N GLY A 366 9.51 -3.44 2.69
CA GLY A 366 10.66 -2.85 3.39
C GLY A 366 10.99 -1.44 2.91
N THR A 367 11.91 -0.75 3.61
CA THR A 367 12.33 0.63 3.23
C THR A 367 13.16 0.65 1.95
N ASN A 368 14.05 -0.32 1.75
CA ASN A 368 14.99 -0.30 0.62
C ASN A 368 14.65 -1.38 -0.42
N GLU A 369 13.94 -2.41 0.01
CA GLU A 369 13.56 -3.56 -0.80
C GLU A 369 12.22 -4.10 -0.32
N MET A 370 11.48 -4.70 -1.23
CA MET A 370 10.30 -5.48 -0.95
C MET A 370 10.65 -6.96 -0.98
N LYS A 371 9.98 -7.77 -0.16
CA LYS A 371 10.29 -9.20 -0.03
C LYS A 371 9.03 -10.04 -0.12
N LEU A 372 9.03 -11.02 -1.03
CA LEU A 372 8.01 -12.05 -1.16
C LEU A 372 8.51 -13.31 -0.47
N THR A 373 7.82 -13.74 0.58
CA THR A 373 8.14 -14.98 1.29
C THR A 373 7.12 -16.05 0.93
N LEU A 374 7.61 -17.18 0.43
CA LEU A 374 6.81 -18.39 0.19
C LEU A 374 7.11 -19.37 1.30
N GLU A 375 6.10 -19.86 2.01
CA GLU A 375 6.27 -20.89 3.03
C GLU A 375 5.60 -22.19 2.59
N THR A 376 6.23 -23.31 2.93
CA THR A 376 5.67 -24.66 2.76
C THR A 376 4.47 -24.93 3.66
N ILE A 377 3.59 -25.83 3.22
CA ILE A 377 2.45 -26.32 3.99
C ILE A 377 2.95 -26.89 5.33
N GLY A 378 2.35 -26.43 6.43
CA GLY A 378 2.74 -26.86 7.76
C GLY A 378 4.18 -26.50 8.17
N LYS A 379 4.87 -25.61 7.44
CA LYS A 379 6.29 -25.26 7.66
C LYS A 379 7.24 -26.46 7.55
N ARG A 380 6.88 -27.49 6.77
CA ARG A 380 7.70 -28.69 6.54
C ARG A 380 8.94 -28.35 5.70
N LYS A 381 10.06 -29.05 5.89
CA LYS A 381 11.31 -28.74 5.18
C LYS A 381 11.33 -29.33 3.76
N PHE A 382 10.41 -28.89 2.92
CA PHE A 382 10.17 -29.44 1.58
C PHE A 382 10.91 -28.74 0.44
N ILE A 383 11.83 -27.83 0.77
CA ILE A 383 12.67 -27.15 -0.22
C ILE A 383 14.10 -27.65 -0.04
N THR A 384 14.61 -28.37 -1.03
CA THR A 384 16.00 -28.84 -1.07
C THR A 384 16.91 -27.69 -1.44
N LYS A 385 17.91 -27.39 -0.60
CA LYS A 385 18.95 -26.39 -0.89
C LYS A 385 20.23 -27.10 -1.33
N LYS A 386 20.73 -26.76 -2.52
CA LYS A 386 22.02 -27.20 -3.05
C LYS A 386 22.99 -26.03 -3.19
N ALA A 387 24.28 -26.31 -3.10
CA ALA A 387 25.34 -25.39 -3.50
C ALA A 387 26.42 -26.17 -4.23
N GLU A 388 26.83 -25.70 -5.40
CA GLU A 388 27.76 -26.41 -6.30
C GLU A 388 27.27 -27.84 -6.64
N GLY A 389 25.94 -28.00 -6.80
CA GLY A 389 25.31 -29.30 -7.09
C GLY A 389 25.12 -30.21 -5.87
N GLU A 390 25.78 -29.94 -4.74
CA GLU A 390 25.67 -30.75 -3.52
C GLU A 390 24.53 -30.29 -2.62
N ILE A 391 23.77 -31.24 -2.04
CA ILE A 391 22.73 -30.95 -1.05
C ILE A 391 23.38 -30.38 0.22
N LYS A 392 23.06 -29.12 0.54
CA LYS A 392 23.52 -28.45 1.77
C LYS A 392 22.49 -28.48 2.89
N GLY A 393 21.22 -28.76 2.59
CA GLY A 393 20.16 -28.84 3.58
C GLY A 393 18.76 -28.78 2.98
N TYR A 394 17.78 -28.70 3.88
CA TYR A 394 16.38 -28.53 3.54
C TYR A 394 15.80 -27.39 4.36
N GLN A 395 14.92 -26.61 3.74
CA GLN A 395 14.27 -25.45 4.34
C GLN A 395 12.78 -25.46 4.05
N ASN A 396 12.05 -24.57 4.72
CA ASN A 396 10.59 -24.50 4.65
C ASN A 396 10.08 -23.18 4.06
N LYS A 397 10.99 -22.32 3.58
CA LYS A 397 10.66 -21.03 2.96
C LYS A 397 11.60 -20.67 1.81
N ILE A 398 11.09 -19.90 0.86
CA ILE A 398 11.85 -19.23 -0.21
C ILE A 398 11.56 -17.74 -0.11
N GLU A 399 12.58 -16.91 -0.33
CA GLU A 399 12.45 -15.45 -0.29
C GLU A 399 12.92 -14.87 -1.61
N PHE A 400 12.06 -14.04 -2.22
CA PHE A 400 12.38 -13.22 -3.37
C PHE A 400 12.39 -11.76 -2.92
N TYR A 401 13.31 -10.99 -3.46
CA TYR A 401 13.43 -9.57 -3.16
C TYR A 401 13.06 -8.79 -4.42
N PHE A 402 12.59 -7.55 -4.30
CA PHE A 402 12.16 -6.71 -5.41
C PHE A 402 12.48 -5.23 -5.14
N ASN A 403 12.89 -4.50 -6.17
CA ASN A 403 13.00 -3.03 -6.15
C ASN A 403 11.89 -2.33 -6.95
N ASN A 404 11.10 -3.08 -7.72
CA ASN A 404 9.99 -2.54 -8.48
C ASN A 404 8.67 -2.98 -7.82
N LEU A 405 7.87 -2.01 -7.41
CA LEU A 405 6.64 -2.23 -6.65
C LEU A 405 5.59 -3.00 -7.46
N GLU A 406 5.46 -2.72 -8.74
CA GLU A 406 4.44 -3.34 -9.58
C GLU A 406 4.83 -4.77 -9.95
N THR A 407 6.11 -5.00 -10.25
CA THR A 407 6.69 -6.35 -10.37
C THR A 407 6.44 -7.16 -9.09
N PHE A 408 6.65 -6.57 -7.91
CA PHE A 408 6.41 -7.21 -6.62
C PHE A 408 4.93 -7.57 -6.37
N ARG A 409 4.01 -6.67 -6.71
CA ARG A 409 2.56 -6.91 -6.59
C ARG A 409 2.10 -8.05 -7.47
N LYS A 410 2.44 -7.99 -8.76
CA LYS A 410 2.11 -9.03 -9.74
C LYS A 410 2.67 -10.38 -9.31
N SER A 411 3.91 -10.42 -8.84
CA SER A 411 4.55 -11.64 -8.33
C SER A 411 3.75 -12.34 -7.22
N GLY A 412 3.21 -11.56 -6.28
CA GLY A 412 2.42 -12.13 -5.18
C GLY A 412 1.14 -12.81 -5.65
N ILE A 413 0.50 -12.28 -6.68
CA ILE A 413 -0.73 -12.83 -7.28
C ILE A 413 -0.40 -14.01 -8.20
N GLN A 414 0.63 -13.88 -9.04
CA GLN A 414 1.14 -14.95 -9.89
C GLN A 414 1.47 -16.18 -9.07
N VAL A 415 2.30 -16.03 -8.02
CA VAL A 415 2.73 -17.15 -7.20
C VAL A 415 1.57 -17.84 -6.50
N LYS A 416 0.60 -17.08 -5.97
CA LYS A 416 -0.61 -17.69 -5.38
C LYS A 416 -1.36 -18.53 -6.41
N SER A 417 -1.56 -17.97 -7.61
CA SER A 417 -2.26 -18.65 -8.70
C SER A 417 -1.52 -19.93 -9.12
N ILE A 418 -0.19 -19.88 -9.23
CA ILE A 418 0.66 -21.05 -9.52
C ILE A 418 0.47 -22.14 -8.46
N ILE A 419 0.58 -21.78 -7.17
CA ILE A 419 0.42 -22.72 -6.07
C ILE A 419 -0.97 -23.37 -6.09
N GLU A 420 -2.03 -22.58 -6.32
CA GLU A 420 -3.41 -23.07 -6.33
C GLU A 420 -3.72 -23.95 -7.55
N SER A 421 -3.07 -23.69 -8.69
CA SER A 421 -3.22 -24.49 -9.90
C SER A 421 -2.39 -25.78 -9.91
N CYS A 422 -1.40 -25.86 -9.02
CA CYS A 422 -0.52 -27.01 -8.91
C CYS A 422 -1.10 -28.01 -7.92
N ASP A 423 -1.74 -29.04 -8.47
CA ASP A 423 -2.07 -30.25 -7.73
C ASP A 423 -1.01 -31.31 -8.02
N VAL A 424 -0.60 -32.05 -6.99
CA VAL A 424 0.32 -33.17 -7.15
C VAL A 424 -0.37 -34.39 -6.60
N ASP A 425 -0.81 -35.24 -7.51
CA ASP A 425 -1.31 -36.57 -7.19
C ASP A 425 -0.10 -37.48 -6.92
N ILE A 426 0.38 -37.48 -5.67
CA ILE A 426 1.37 -38.47 -5.24
C ILE A 426 0.61 -39.76 -4.97
N MET A 427 0.72 -40.71 -5.88
CA MET A 427 0.14 -42.03 -5.70
C MET A 427 1.01 -42.87 -4.77
N ALA A 428 0.35 -43.58 -3.87
CA ALA A 428 0.97 -44.61 -3.06
C ALA A 428 1.37 -45.80 -3.93
N GLU A 429 2.53 -46.38 -3.60
CA GLU A 429 3.18 -47.48 -4.29
C GLU A 429 3.19 -48.76 -3.42
N SER A 430 3.54 -49.90 -4.00
CA SER A 430 3.63 -51.19 -3.30
C SER A 430 4.93 -51.36 -2.50
N VAL A 431 5.00 -52.41 -1.67
CA VAL A 431 6.26 -52.82 -1.02
C VAL A 431 7.32 -53.23 -2.05
N THR A 432 6.92 -53.86 -3.15
CA THR A 432 7.82 -54.23 -4.25
C THR A 432 8.51 -53.01 -4.84
N TRP A 433 7.81 -51.89 -5.00
CA TRP A 433 8.43 -50.63 -5.43
C TRP A 433 9.50 -50.14 -4.44
N MET A 434 9.24 -50.24 -3.13
CA MET A 434 10.23 -49.85 -2.11
C MET A 434 11.45 -50.79 -2.14
N ASP A 435 11.25 -52.09 -2.37
CA ASP A 435 12.35 -53.06 -2.50
C ASP A 435 13.22 -52.76 -3.71
N GLU A 436 12.60 -52.49 -4.86
CA GLU A 436 13.29 -52.07 -6.08
C GLU A 436 14.07 -50.76 -5.86
N LEU A 437 13.47 -49.79 -5.15
CA LEU A 437 14.11 -48.53 -4.80
C LEU A 437 15.36 -48.75 -3.94
N PHE A 438 15.27 -49.60 -2.91
CA PHE A 438 16.41 -49.86 -2.02
C PHE A 438 17.47 -50.77 -2.65
N SER A 439 17.08 -51.65 -3.57
CA SER A 439 17.98 -52.51 -4.34
C SER A 439 18.79 -51.75 -5.40
N ALA A 440 18.37 -50.55 -5.80
CA ALA A 440 19.05 -49.73 -6.80
C ALA A 440 20.42 -49.20 -6.33
N GLY A 441 20.72 -49.24 -5.04
CA GLY A 441 22.02 -48.91 -4.46
C GLY A 441 21.92 -48.31 -3.05
N SER A 442 23.07 -48.07 -2.41
CA SER A 442 23.11 -47.51 -1.06
C SER A 442 22.52 -46.10 -1.02
N ILE A 443 21.57 -45.86 -0.12
CA ILE A 443 20.95 -44.57 0.12
C ILE A 443 21.59 -43.93 1.35
N ASN A 444 22.19 -42.75 1.23
CA ASN A 444 22.88 -42.07 2.34
C ASN A 444 23.94 -42.93 3.05
N LYS A 445 24.65 -43.79 2.30
CA LYS A 445 25.61 -44.79 2.82
C LYS A 445 24.97 -45.92 3.63
N MET A 446 23.66 -46.11 3.52
CA MET A 446 22.94 -47.23 4.09
C MET A 446 22.54 -48.20 2.98
N ASP A 447 22.83 -49.48 3.15
CA ASP A 447 22.20 -50.55 2.40
C ASP A 447 20.89 -50.90 3.07
N GLN A 448 19.81 -50.87 2.30
CA GLN A 448 18.45 -51.14 2.78
C GLN A 448 17.81 -52.21 1.90
N SER A 449 16.88 -52.97 2.46
CA SER A 449 15.96 -53.81 1.67
C SER A 449 14.64 -53.96 2.41
N ILE A 450 13.56 -54.23 1.68
CA ILE A 450 12.25 -54.44 2.28
C ILE A 450 11.49 -55.52 1.52
N SER A 451 11.01 -56.54 2.20
CA SER A 451 10.27 -57.63 1.58
C SER A 451 9.02 -57.98 2.38
N ASN A 452 8.03 -58.52 1.67
CA ASN A 452 6.87 -59.14 2.30
C ASN A 452 7.08 -60.66 2.31
N GLU A 453 7.03 -61.29 3.49
CA GLU A 453 7.05 -62.75 3.60
C GLU A 453 5.64 -63.35 3.49
N GLU A 454 4.67 -62.69 4.14
CA GLU A 454 3.25 -63.07 4.15
C GLU A 454 2.37 -61.83 3.92
N GLU A 455 1.07 -62.04 3.73
CA GLU A 455 0.10 -60.94 3.67
C GLU A 455 0.21 -60.14 4.99
N CYS A 456 0.65 -58.87 4.89
CA CYS A 456 0.85 -57.95 6.00
C CYS A 456 2.08 -58.16 6.91
N SER A 457 2.96 -59.13 6.63
CA SER A 457 4.23 -59.31 7.36
C SER A 457 5.41 -58.77 6.55
N VAL A 458 6.18 -57.86 7.15
CA VAL A 458 7.28 -57.13 6.50
C VAL A 458 8.60 -57.42 7.20
N ILE A 459 9.62 -57.70 6.40
CA ILE A 459 11.01 -57.69 6.84
C ILE A 459 11.71 -56.50 6.19
N TYR A 460 12.32 -55.65 7.01
CA TYR A 460 13.13 -54.53 6.57
C TYR A 460 14.55 -54.70 7.09
N THR A 461 15.55 -54.62 6.22
CA THR A 461 16.96 -54.61 6.64
C THR A 461 17.58 -53.24 6.41
N SER A 462 18.46 -52.82 7.32
CA SER A 462 19.24 -51.60 7.19
C SER A 462 20.65 -51.82 7.74
N GLY A 463 21.68 -51.46 6.98
CA GLY A 463 23.05 -51.48 7.47
C GLY A 463 23.93 -50.40 6.88
N ASP A 464 25.00 -50.04 7.58
CA ASP A 464 26.04 -49.19 7.03
C ASP A 464 26.67 -49.92 5.83
N ALA A 465 26.90 -49.22 4.70
CA ALA A 465 27.43 -49.84 3.48
C ALA A 465 28.83 -50.50 3.63
N GLU A 466 29.54 -50.19 4.72
CA GLU A 466 30.81 -50.83 5.09
C GLU A 466 30.61 -52.19 5.77
N GLY A 467 29.37 -52.58 6.08
CA GLY A 467 29.01 -53.86 6.71
C GLY A 467 29.23 -53.90 8.23
N ASP A 468 29.73 -52.82 8.83
CA ASP A 468 30.09 -52.76 10.25
C ASP A 468 28.90 -52.78 11.20
N LYS A 469 27.70 -52.45 10.72
CA LYS A 469 26.44 -52.48 11.47
C LYS A 469 25.29 -52.80 10.54
N SER A 470 24.70 -53.99 10.67
CA SER A 470 23.44 -54.35 10.04
C SER A 470 22.36 -54.71 11.06
N TYR A 471 21.12 -54.36 10.75
CA TYR A 471 19.93 -54.68 11.52
C TYR A 471 18.84 -55.24 10.60
N SER A 472 18.18 -56.30 11.02
CA SER A 472 16.91 -56.78 10.46
C SER A 472 15.76 -56.39 11.39
N TYR A 473 14.66 -55.93 10.81
CA TYR A 473 13.43 -55.55 11.49
C TYR A 473 12.27 -56.40 10.94
N GLU A 474 11.61 -57.14 11.81
CA GLU A 474 10.44 -57.96 11.47
C GLU A 474 9.21 -57.40 12.18
N PHE A 475 8.15 -57.11 11.42
CA PHE A 475 6.92 -56.51 11.95
C PHE A 475 5.71 -56.76 11.05
N ASN A 476 4.52 -56.73 11.65
CA ASN A 476 3.28 -56.73 10.88
C ASN A 476 2.79 -55.30 10.61
N LEU A 477 2.16 -55.06 9.47
CA LEU A 477 1.62 -53.77 9.10
C LEU A 477 0.45 -53.34 10.02
N TYR A 478 -0.37 -54.28 10.49
CA TYR A 478 -1.48 -53.99 11.42
C TYR A 478 -1.02 -53.56 12.82
N ASP A 479 0.24 -53.83 13.18
CA ASP A 479 0.85 -53.41 14.43
C ASP A 479 1.30 -51.94 14.41
N LEU A 480 1.27 -51.30 13.23
CA LEU A 480 1.73 -49.93 13.00
C LEU A 480 0.58 -48.92 13.07
N ASP A 481 0.90 -47.68 13.46
CA ASP A 481 -0.05 -46.58 13.54
C ASP A 481 0.10 -45.67 12.31
N SER A 482 -0.87 -45.74 11.38
CA SER A 482 -0.91 -44.93 10.16
C SER A 482 -0.97 -43.43 10.44
N LYS A 483 -1.37 -42.99 11.64
CA LYS A 483 -1.36 -41.58 12.06
C LYS A 483 -0.05 -41.16 12.72
N ARG A 484 0.88 -42.09 12.96
CA ARG A 484 2.21 -41.83 13.55
C ARG A 484 3.36 -42.15 12.59
N ILE A 485 3.10 -42.11 11.29
CA ILE A 485 4.14 -42.02 10.28
C ILE A 485 4.64 -40.57 10.27
N ASN A 486 5.94 -40.37 10.44
CA ASN A 486 6.54 -39.05 10.53
C ASN A 486 7.76 -38.93 9.62
N MET A 487 7.72 -38.00 8.68
CA MET A 487 8.93 -37.58 7.96
C MET A 487 9.85 -36.78 8.89
N LYS A 488 11.09 -37.24 9.05
CA LYS A 488 12.18 -36.52 9.72
C LYS A 488 13.14 -35.98 8.67
N ILE A 489 13.08 -34.67 8.46
CA ILE A 489 13.94 -33.98 7.48
C ILE A 489 14.99 -33.15 8.23
N SER A 490 16.25 -33.55 8.09
CA SER A 490 17.43 -32.89 8.69
C SER A 490 18.39 -32.40 7.60
N LYS A 491 19.54 -31.81 7.96
CA LYS A 491 20.47 -31.21 6.98
C LYS A 491 20.94 -32.20 5.90
N SER A 492 21.10 -33.47 6.24
CA SER A 492 21.65 -34.49 5.32
C SER A 492 20.89 -35.81 5.38
N LYS A 493 19.70 -35.84 6.00
CA LYS A 493 18.92 -37.07 6.15
C LYS A 493 17.45 -36.80 5.87
N LEU A 494 16.88 -37.68 5.05
CA LEU A 494 15.46 -37.80 4.79
C LEU A 494 15.03 -39.16 5.34
N GLN A 495 14.26 -39.15 6.41
CA GLN A 495 13.89 -40.37 7.11
C GLN A 495 12.38 -40.48 7.26
N LEU A 496 11.85 -41.69 7.06
CA LEU A 496 10.48 -42.04 7.43
C LEU A 496 10.52 -42.80 8.76
N GLU A 497 9.93 -42.22 9.80
CA GLU A 497 9.77 -42.86 11.09
C GLU A 497 8.36 -43.45 11.20
N VAL A 498 8.26 -44.77 11.15
CA VAL A 498 7.00 -45.52 11.24
C VAL A 498 6.91 -46.13 12.63
N ASN A 499 5.89 -45.76 13.40
CA ASN A 499 5.74 -46.17 14.80
C ASN A 499 4.64 -47.22 14.98
N THR A 500 4.78 -48.08 15.97
CA THR A 500 3.74 -49.02 16.40
C THR A 500 2.56 -48.31 17.05
N ASN A 501 1.40 -48.99 17.03
CA ASN A 501 0.25 -48.63 17.85
C ASN A 501 0.65 -48.51 19.32
N ASN A 502 0.19 -47.43 19.96
CA ASN A 502 0.50 -47.12 21.37
C ASN A 502 2.00 -47.06 21.74
N LYS A 503 2.92 -47.03 20.76
CA LYS A 503 4.38 -47.10 20.98
C LYS A 503 4.83 -48.42 21.65
N GLU A 504 4.11 -49.50 21.45
CA GLU A 504 4.45 -50.82 21.95
C GLU A 504 5.73 -51.37 21.31
N LYS A 505 6.60 -51.99 22.11
CA LYS A 505 7.88 -52.53 21.61
C LYS A 505 7.67 -53.95 21.08
N ILE A 506 7.07 -54.03 19.89
CA ILE A 506 6.66 -55.30 19.26
C ILE A 506 7.36 -55.58 17.93
N ILE A 507 8.12 -54.61 17.39
CA ILE A 507 8.98 -54.86 16.22
C ILE A 507 10.23 -55.60 16.70
N THR A 508 10.46 -56.80 16.16
CA THR A 508 11.67 -57.56 16.40
C THR A 508 12.83 -56.91 15.66
N LYS A 509 13.93 -56.63 16.36
CA LYS A 509 15.14 -56.03 15.80
C LYS A 509 16.32 -56.96 16.07
N THR A 510 16.93 -57.50 15.03
CA THR A 510 18.08 -58.42 15.13
C THR A 510 19.32 -57.73 14.59
N ASN A 511 20.39 -57.65 15.38
CA ASN A 511 21.68 -57.13 14.88
C ASN A 511 22.46 -58.21 14.10
N GLN A 512 23.56 -57.81 13.47
CA GLN A 512 24.48 -58.70 12.76
C GLN A 512 25.08 -59.87 13.57
N ASP A 513 25.10 -59.80 14.91
CA ASP A 513 25.53 -60.91 15.78
C ASP A 513 24.40 -61.90 16.09
N GLY A 514 23.21 -61.68 15.53
CA GLY A 514 21.99 -62.43 15.85
C GLY A 514 21.36 -62.04 17.19
N LYS A 515 21.81 -60.94 17.82
CA LYS A 515 21.23 -60.45 19.07
C LYS A 515 19.86 -59.83 18.80
N LEU A 516 18.85 -60.39 19.46
CA LEU A 516 17.47 -59.95 19.37
C LEU A 516 17.16 -58.83 20.39
N GLU A 517 16.51 -57.78 19.91
CA GLU A 517 15.97 -56.66 20.67
C GLU A 517 14.54 -56.34 20.19
N TYR A 518 13.79 -55.56 20.97
CA TYR A 518 12.45 -55.09 20.58
C TYR A 518 12.39 -53.57 20.54
N THR A 519 11.80 -53.03 19.47
CA THR A 519 11.61 -51.59 19.25
C THR A 519 10.15 -51.29 18.92
N ASN A 520 9.79 -50.02 19.00
CA ASN A 520 8.45 -49.52 18.69
C ASN A 520 8.41 -48.64 17.43
N LYS A 521 9.52 -48.61 16.68
CA LYS A 521 9.60 -47.86 15.44
C LYS A 521 10.62 -48.46 14.47
N VAL A 522 10.35 -48.26 13.19
CA VAL A 522 11.27 -48.48 12.07
C VAL A 522 11.65 -47.14 11.48
N ILE A 523 12.91 -47.01 11.05
CA ILE A 523 13.43 -45.81 10.39
C ILE A 523 13.95 -46.23 9.02
N LEU A 524 13.40 -45.63 7.98
CA LEU A 524 13.80 -45.81 6.59
C LEU A 524 14.46 -44.53 6.08
N ASP A 525 15.60 -44.64 5.42
CA ASP A 525 16.37 -43.52 4.85
C ASP A 525 16.08 -43.39 3.34
N PHE A 526 15.94 -42.15 2.86
CA PHE A 526 15.64 -41.81 1.47
C PHE A 526 16.66 -40.82 0.91
N ASP A 527 16.86 -40.87 -0.41
CA ASP A 527 17.81 -40.04 -1.15
C ASP A 527 17.19 -38.69 -1.57
N ASN A 528 15.86 -38.67 -1.79
CA ASN A 528 15.13 -37.49 -2.22
C ASN A 528 13.72 -37.40 -1.56
N LEU A 529 13.14 -36.19 -1.59
CA LEU A 529 11.86 -35.89 -0.96
C LEU A 529 10.68 -36.60 -1.61
N ASP A 530 10.75 -36.89 -2.91
CA ASP A 530 9.64 -37.49 -3.65
C ASP A 530 9.47 -38.95 -3.26
N ASN A 531 10.57 -39.70 -3.18
CA ASN A 531 10.56 -41.07 -2.65
C ASN A 531 10.09 -41.11 -1.20
N LEU A 532 10.53 -40.17 -0.36
CA LEU A 532 10.09 -40.07 1.03
C LEU A 532 8.56 -39.87 1.15
N ARG A 533 7.97 -39.01 0.31
CA ARG A 533 6.51 -38.76 0.28
C ARG A 533 5.73 -39.96 -0.22
N LYS A 534 6.19 -40.56 -1.33
CA LYS A 534 5.60 -41.79 -1.86
C LYS A 534 5.58 -42.88 -0.80
N ALA A 535 6.70 -43.07 -0.09
CA ALA A 535 6.78 -44.03 1.01
C ALA A 535 5.85 -43.68 2.17
N GLU A 536 5.74 -42.41 2.59
CA GLU A 536 4.76 -41.99 3.61
C GLU A 536 3.34 -42.42 3.22
N LEU A 537 2.92 -42.12 2.00
CA LEU A 537 1.58 -42.48 1.49
C LEU A 537 1.41 -44.00 1.32
N SER A 538 2.42 -44.70 0.81
CA SER A 538 2.46 -46.16 0.71
C SER A 538 2.23 -46.81 2.07
N PHE A 539 2.98 -46.41 3.10
CA PHE A 539 2.80 -46.99 4.44
C PHE A 539 1.43 -46.68 5.02
N VAL A 540 0.87 -45.47 4.83
CA VAL A 540 -0.50 -45.15 5.24
C VAL A 540 -1.50 -46.12 4.60
N GLN A 541 -1.40 -46.34 3.28
CA GLN A 541 -2.31 -47.22 2.54
C GLN A 541 -2.12 -48.70 2.92
N LEU A 542 -0.88 -49.18 3.00
CA LEU A 542 -0.54 -50.55 3.33
C LEU A 542 -1.03 -50.93 4.74
N ILE A 543 -0.82 -50.06 5.73
CA ILE A 543 -1.33 -50.26 7.09
C ILE A 543 -2.86 -50.30 7.10
N GLY A 544 -3.51 -49.37 6.38
CA GLY A 544 -4.98 -49.35 6.26
C GLY A 544 -5.54 -50.65 5.70
N GLY A 545 -4.98 -51.14 4.59
CA GLY A 545 -5.44 -52.39 3.96
C GLY A 545 -5.24 -53.63 4.83
N CYS A 546 -4.23 -53.64 5.70
CA CYS A 546 -3.95 -54.73 6.63
C CYS A 546 -4.74 -54.65 7.96
N SER A 547 -5.33 -53.50 8.29
CA SER A 547 -6.10 -53.31 9.53
C SER A 547 -7.59 -53.69 9.40
N GLU A 548 -8.07 -53.89 8.17
CA GLU A 548 -9.48 -54.18 7.86
C GLU A 548 -9.76 -55.66 7.55
N GLY A 549 -8.72 -56.49 7.40
CA GLY A 549 -8.82 -57.94 7.26
C GLY A 549 -8.60 -58.65 8.60
#